data_AF-A0A5M3N397-F1
#
_entry.id   AF-A0A5M3N397-F1
#
_cell.length_a   1.000
_cell.length_b   1.000
_cell.length_c   1.000
_cell.angle_alpha   90.00
_cell.angle_beta   90.00
_cell.angle_gamma   90.00
#
_symmetry.space_group_name_H-M   'P 1'
#
loop_
_entity.id
_entity.type
_entity.pdbx_description
1 polymer ?
#
loop_
_entity_poly.entity_id
_entity_poly.type
_entity_poly.pdbx_seq_one_letter_code
_entity_poly.pdbx_strand_id
1 'polypeptide(L)'
;MCAAVAWREARERLAQAGWYQSSYIMLPNQAPSIRSPFIESLPTETMLNVFDYLHTEEKLLPERDGKVSARSAFFPFGVATVCHRWRDILGLKAVYWDCVAIMLELCPDASVLRVCLDAFKQLKTIKLYLVYGDRVDISVSTENARCSSLIRLLAPHLSKCEVISVDVRYRSTIVAATRILDSLDARNLVELSLESEVTDSTNEALFTNFISPKLRTLSMDAKTFLAFSKAGKRKETGVRIKYVRYLHVTSYHPKDKSPHLERSQLISAIVRFTKTYGLVCQLYVRDVIFNPHETRQPGVIEMVDDVSFAAVDGRFLREFLSHFIPASYSQGRESTLSLARCHIVSPVFIRFIADIYLTEIDDSATILHLLKHWSGLSVQIYDCPGFTDNVLDVMAREYLCGGASMFIFKNCSISVSGARRFVSSMRPGGNFEELHVMGAPDMTDEDKYWFRDRVPDDLTWNGEVLKGEGLMDEFLDDN
;
A
#
# COMPACT_ATOMS: atom_id res chain seq x y z
N MET A 1 28.89 1.48 -13.38
CA MET A 1 28.65 2.62 -12.46
C MET A 1 27.90 2.19 -11.19
N CYS A 2 26.81 1.40 -11.27
CA CYS A 2 26.07 0.91 -10.08
C CYS A 2 26.88 0.00 -9.14
N ALA A 3 27.66 -0.95 -9.68
CA ALA A 3 28.56 -1.78 -8.87
C ALA A 3 29.63 -0.94 -8.14
N ALA A 4 30.04 0.20 -8.70
CA ALA A 4 31.01 1.10 -8.08
C ALA A 4 30.42 1.92 -6.92
N VAL A 5 29.10 2.17 -6.90
CA VAL A 5 28.39 2.86 -5.82
C VAL A 5 28.07 1.88 -4.68
N ALA A 6 27.50 0.71 -5.00
CA ALA A 6 27.33 -0.36 -4.01
C ALA A 6 28.68 -0.80 -3.42
N TRP A 7 29.74 -0.79 -4.23
CA TRP A 7 31.11 -0.98 -3.76
C TRP A 7 31.62 0.17 -2.91
N ARG A 8 31.33 1.43 -3.24
CA ARG A 8 31.74 2.58 -2.42
C ARG A 8 31.09 2.51 -1.03
N GLU A 9 29.81 2.18 -0.95
CA GLU A 9 29.08 2.00 0.31
C GLU A 9 29.54 0.77 1.08
N ALA A 10 29.71 -0.39 0.42
CA ALA A 10 30.26 -1.58 1.06
C ALA A 10 31.70 -1.36 1.55
N ARG A 11 32.51 -0.62 0.80
CA ARG A 11 33.89 -0.27 1.15
C ARG A 11 33.94 0.73 2.32
N GLU A 12 33.08 1.73 2.36
CA GLU A 12 32.97 2.66 3.49
C GLU A 12 32.53 1.94 4.77
N ARG A 13 31.62 0.97 4.67
CA ARG A 13 31.15 0.19 5.82
C ARG A 13 32.17 -0.86 6.28
N LEU A 14 32.89 -1.50 5.37
CA LEU A 14 34.02 -2.39 5.72
C LEU A 14 35.19 -1.63 6.37
N ALA A 15 35.42 -0.38 5.98
CA ALA A 15 36.36 0.51 6.65
C ALA A 15 35.91 0.90 8.06
N GLN A 16 34.61 1.18 8.26
CA GLN A 16 34.04 1.43 9.59
C GLN A 16 34.08 0.20 10.51
N ALA A 17 33.96 -1.01 9.95
CA ALA A 17 34.07 -2.27 10.70
C ALA A 17 35.52 -2.66 11.08
N GLY A 18 36.52 -1.79 10.83
CA GLY A 18 37.91 -2.02 11.24
C GLY A 18 38.73 -2.91 10.29
N TRP A 19 38.18 -3.29 9.13
CA TRP A 19 38.87 -4.14 8.14
C TRP A 19 39.77 -3.34 7.19
N TYR A 20 39.82 -2.01 7.34
CA TYR A 20 40.65 -1.10 6.54
C TYR A 20 41.24 0.00 7.44
N GLN A 21 42.54 -0.06 7.73
CA GLN A 21 43.27 1.06 8.34
C GLN A 21 43.72 2.05 7.26
N SER A 22 43.22 3.28 7.34
CA SER A 22 43.68 4.40 6.52
C SER A 22 44.92 5.04 7.17
N SER A 23 46.10 4.75 6.62
CA SER A 23 47.36 5.39 7.00
C SER A 23 47.67 6.50 6.00
N TYR A 24 47.50 7.77 6.40
CA TYR A 24 47.98 8.94 5.66
C TYR A 24 49.09 9.64 6.44
N ILE A 25 50.36 9.37 6.09
CA ILE A 25 51.47 10.35 6.15
C ILE A 25 52.39 10.05 4.95
N MET A 26 52.62 11.05 4.09
CA MET A 26 53.46 10.96 2.89
C MET A 26 54.96 11.08 3.21
N LEU A 27 55.77 10.26 2.52
CA LEU A 27 57.12 10.62 2.06
C LEU A 27 57.32 10.10 0.62
N PRO A 28 58.12 10.79 -0.21
CA PRO A 28 58.32 10.44 -1.61
C PRO A 28 59.51 9.47 -1.76
N ASN A 29 59.22 8.19 -1.94
CA ASN A 29 60.12 7.27 -2.64
C ASN A 29 59.27 6.13 -3.19
N GLN A 30 59.58 5.72 -4.43
CA GLN A 30 58.87 4.70 -5.20
C GLN A 30 58.76 3.38 -4.44
N ALA A 31 57.71 3.23 -3.63
CA ALA A 31 57.32 1.95 -3.07
C ALA A 31 56.75 1.09 -4.22
N PRO A 32 57.03 -0.22 -4.25
CA PRO A 32 56.41 -1.12 -5.21
C PRO A 32 54.90 -0.92 -5.14
N SER A 33 54.26 -0.77 -6.29
CA SER A 33 52.81 -0.72 -6.41
C SER A 33 52.24 -1.98 -5.74
N ILE A 34 51.87 -1.86 -4.47
CA ILE A 34 51.09 -2.87 -3.76
C ILE A 34 49.74 -2.78 -4.43
N ARG A 35 49.55 -3.58 -5.48
CA ARG A 35 48.24 -3.77 -6.10
C ARG A 35 47.34 -4.22 -4.97
N SER A 36 46.40 -3.35 -4.60
CA SER A 36 45.37 -3.69 -3.63
C SER A 36 44.77 -5.03 -4.06
N PRO A 37 44.63 -6.00 -3.13
CA PRO A 37 44.07 -7.30 -3.48
C PRO A 37 42.72 -7.06 -4.16
N PHE A 38 42.59 -7.57 -5.39
CA PHE A 38 41.34 -7.49 -6.11
C PHE A 38 40.32 -8.29 -5.33
N ILE A 39 39.10 -7.78 -5.19
CA ILE A 39 38.05 -8.50 -4.46
C ILE A 39 37.77 -9.89 -5.06
N GLU A 40 38.07 -10.06 -6.34
CA GLU A 40 38.07 -11.34 -7.04
C GLU A 40 39.07 -12.37 -6.48
N SER A 41 40.00 -11.98 -5.61
CA SER A 41 40.97 -12.87 -4.96
C SER A 41 40.57 -13.27 -3.53
N LEU A 42 39.47 -12.76 -2.97
CA LEU A 42 39.02 -13.17 -1.64
C LEU A 42 38.72 -14.68 -1.61
N PRO A 43 38.99 -15.39 -0.49
CA PRO A 43 38.55 -16.77 -0.31
C PRO A 43 37.03 -16.91 -0.43
N THR A 44 36.56 -18.07 -0.88
CA THR A 44 35.13 -18.35 -1.07
C THR A 44 34.35 -18.19 0.24
N GLU A 45 34.95 -18.60 1.35
CA GLU A 45 34.41 -18.50 2.71
C GLU A 45 34.20 -17.03 3.10
N THR A 46 35.18 -16.16 2.80
CA THR A 46 35.08 -14.72 3.06
C THR A 46 33.96 -14.09 2.22
N MET A 47 33.86 -14.45 0.94
CA MET A 47 32.78 -13.97 0.06
C MET A 47 31.40 -14.44 0.55
N LEU A 48 31.29 -15.68 1.01
CA LEU A 48 30.05 -16.20 1.58
C LEU A 48 29.65 -15.43 2.84
N ASN A 49 30.58 -15.11 3.73
CA ASN A 49 30.28 -14.29 4.92
C ASN A 49 29.77 -12.89 4.55
N VAL A 50 30.34 -12.28 3.50
CA VAL A 50 29.84 -10.99 2.98
C VAL A 50 28.42 -11.14 2.43
N PHE A 51 28.15 -12.20 1.67
CA PHE A 51 26.81 -12.44 1.11
C PHE A 51 25.78 -12.78 2.19
N ASP A 52 26.17 -13.52 3.23
CA ASP A 52 25.33 -13.78 4.40
C ASP A 52 24.94 -12.47 5.11
N TYR A 53 25.90 -11.55 5.27
CA TYR A 53 25.64 -10.22 5.83
C TYR A 53 24.66 -9.42 4.97
N LEU A 54 24.89 -9.35 3.65
CA LEU A 54 24.01 -8.64 2.72
C LEU A 54 22.58 -9.20 2.72
N HIS A 55 22.45 -10.52 2.71
CA HIS A 55 21.15 -11.20 2.74
C HIS A 55 20.38 -10.94 4.05
N THR A 56 21.06 -10.86 5.20
CA THR A 56 20.40 -10.56 6.49
C THR A 56 19.94 -9.10 6.55
N GLU A 57 20.75 -8.14 6.10
CA GLU A 57 20.37 -6.72 6.08
C GLU A 57 19.16 -6.45 5.16
N GLU A 58 19.10 -7.11 4.00
CA GLU A 58 18.00 -6.90 3.04
C GLU A 58 16.66 -7.46 3.57
N LYS A 59 16.69 -8.51 4.41
CA LYS A 59 15.49 -9.03 5.09
C LYS A 59 14.90 -8.08 6.14
N LEU A 60 15.69 -7.10 6.61
CA LEU A 60 15.27 -6.15 7.64
C LEU A 60 14.59 -4.90 7.09
N LEU A 61 14.34 -4.79 5.78
CA LEU A 61 13.56 -3.70 5.22
C LEU A 61 12.09 -4.14 5.05
N PRO A 62 11.24 -4.00 6.08
CA PRO A 62 9.83 -4.27 5.94
C PRO A 62 9.23 -3.32 4.92
N GLU A 63 8.47 -3.91 4.00
CA GLU A 63 7.60 -3.28 3.01
C GLU A 63 6.50 -2.47 3.72
N ARG A 64 6.81 -1.34 4.38
CA ARG A 64 5.79 -0.53 5.10
C ARG A 64 4.63 -0.11 4.17
N ASP A 65 4.86 -0.05 2.85
CA ASP A 65 3.84 0.29 1.86
C ASP A 65 3.62 -0.77 0.76
N GLY A 66 4.12 -2.01 0.94
CA GLY A 66 4.04 -3.05 -0.09
C GLY A 66 4.86 -2.77 -1.36
N LYS A 67 5.57 -1.64 -1.42
CA LYS A 67 6.49 -1.31 -2.53
C LYS A 67 7.91 -1.73 -2.17
N VAL A 68 8.47 -2.63 -2.97
CA VAL A 68 9.89 -2.98 -2.88
C VAL A 68 10.72 -1.79 -3.31
N SER A 69 11.52 -1.25 -2.39
CA SER A 69 12.49 -0.20 -2.73
C SER A 69 13.43 -0.72 -3.81
N ALA A 70 13.70 0.09 -4.84
CA ALA A 70 14.69 -0.22 -5.87
C ALA A 70 16.08 -0.56 -5.28
N ARG A 71 16.35 -0.19 -4.01
CA ARG A 71 17.57 -0.57 -3.27
C ARG A 71 17.58 -2.03 -2.81
N SER A 72 16.44 -2.59 -2.41
CA SER A 72 16.30 -4.01 -2.02
C SER A 72 16.20 -4.95 -3.21
N ALA A 73 16.33 -4.42 -4.44
CA ALA A 73 16.32 -5.22 -5.66
C ALA A 73 17.74 -5.56 -6.16
N PHE A 74 18.78 -5.25 -5.36
CA PHE A 74 20.16 -5.45 -5.76
C PHE A 74 20.80 -6.74 -5.27
N PHE A 75 20.33 -7.37 -4.19
CA PHE A 75 20.78 -8.71 -3.86
C PHE A 75 19.68 -9.74 -4.19
N PRO A 76 20.02 -10.92 -4.73
CA PRO A 76 21.34 -11.36 -5.18
C PRO A 76 21.75 -10.87 -6.58
N PHE A 77 20.85 -10.26 -7.37
CA PHE A 77 21.08 -9.99 -8.80
C PHE A 77 22.24 -9.04 -9.10
N GLY A 78 22.31 -7.91 -8.42
CA GLY A 78 23.40 -6.94 -8.54
C GLY A 78 24.77 -7.59 -8.27
N VAL A 79 24.86 -8.40 -7.21
CA VAL A 79 26.08 -9.16 -6.87
C VAL A 79 26.40 -10.21 -7.93
N ALA A 80 25.39 -10.93 -8.43
CA ALA A 80 25.56 -11.94 -9.48
C ALA A 80 26.03 -11.37 -10.83
N THR A 81 25.82 -10.07 -11.08
CA THR A 81 26.28 -9.40 -12.30
C THR A 81 27.71 -8.87 -12.24
N VAL A 82 28.38 -8.91 -11.07
CA VAL A 82 29.74 -8.37 -10.90
C VAL A 82 30.76 -9.18 -11.69
N CYS A 83 30.88 -10.48 -11.43
CA CYS A 83 31.75 -11.39 -12.18
C CYS A 83 31.29 -12.85 -12.04
N HIS A 84 31.82 -13.75 -12.88
CA HIS A 84 31.46 -15.17 -12.86
C HIS A 84 31.74 -15.84 -11.51
N ARG A 85 32.87 -15.53 -10.88
CA ARG A 85 33.23 -16.10 -9.57
C ARG A 85 32.20 -15.78 -8.49
N TRP A 86 31.73 -14.53 -8.43
CA TRP A 86 30.73 -14.12 -7.43
C TRP A 86 29.40 -14.82 -7.65
N ARG A 87 28.98 -14.92 -8.90
CA ARG A 87 27.78 -15.65 -9.30
C ARG A 87 27.86 -17.13 -8.93
N ASP A 88 28.99 -17.77 -9.17
CA ASP A 88 29.18 -19.19 -8.85
C ASP A 88 29.13 -19.40 -7.33
N ILE A 89 29.72 -18.48 -6.55
CA ILE A 89 29.66 -18.50 -5.07
C ILE A 89 28.21 -18.28 -4.58
N LEU A 90 27.46 -17.34 -5.17
CA LEU A 90 26.03 -17.18 -4.86
C LEU A 90 25.21 -18.44 -5.15
N GLY A 91 25.59 -19.19 -6.19
CA GLY A 91 24.97 -20.47 -6.54
C GLY A 91 25.18 -21.58 -5.50
N LEU A 92 26.13 -21.41 -4.57
CA LEU A 92 26.40 -22.39 -3.52
C LEU A 92 25.32 -22.41 -2.42
N LYS A 93 24.57 -21.31 -2.24
CA LYS A 93 23.48 -21.25 -1.24
C LYS A 93 22.18 -20.78 -1.88
N ALA A 94 21.25 -21.73 -2.06
CA ALA A 94 19.94 -21.43 -2.63
C ALA A 94 19.12 -20.41 -1.82
N VAL A 95 19.35 -20.32 -0.50
CA VAL A 95 18.63 -19.38 0.38
C VAL A 95 18.82 -17.91 -0.02
N TYR A 96 19.92 -17.55 -0.67
CA TYR A 96 20.12 -16.19 -1.18
C TYR A 96 19.12 -15.78 -2.26
N TRP A 97 18.37 -16.75 -2.81
CA TRP A 97 17.40 -16.56 -3.88
C TRP A 97 15.97 -16.83 -3.40
N ASP A 98 15.71 -16.90 -2.09
CA ASP A 98 14.35 -17.08 -1.55
C ASP A 98 13.46 -15.82 -1.71
N CYS A 99 14.10 -14.66 -1.90
CA CYS A 99 13.49 -13.39 -2.25
C CYS A 99 14.21 -12.81 -3.47
N VAL A 100 13.49 -12.61 -4.56
CA VAL A 100 14.05 -12.19 -5.84
C VAL A 100 13.26 -11.03 -6.41
N ALA A 101 13.93 -9.90 -6.58
CA ALA A 101 13.41 -8.77 -7.35
C ALA A 101 14.18 -8.63 -8.67
N ILE A 102 13.47 -8.73 -9.79
CA ILE A 102 14.02 -8.62 -11.13
C ILE A 102 13.57 -7.30 -11.74
N MET A 103 14.52 -6.40 -11.97
CA MET A 103 14.27 -5.16 -12.69
C MET A 103 14.09 -5.44 -14.19
N LEU A 104 12.95 -5.08 -14.75
CA LEU A 104 12.65 -5.28 -16.18
C LEU A 104 13.59 -4.48 -17.10
N GLU A 105 14.14 -3.37 -16.61
CA GLU A 105 15.08 -2.52 -17.35
C GLU A 105 16.43 -3.22 -17.60
N LEU A 106 16.93 -3.94 -16.59
CA LEU A 106 18.29 -4.47 -16.57
C LEU A 106 18.44 -5.82 -17.26
N CYS A 107 17.31 -6.50 -17.57
CA CYS A 107 17.23 -7.81 -18.22
C CYS A 107 18.41 -8.74 -17.86
N PRO A 108 18.32 -9.51 -16.75
CA PRO A 108 19.46 -10.24 -16.24
C PRO A 108 20.07 -11.15 -17.31
N ASP A 109 21.40 -11.25 -17.33
CA ASP A 109 22.10 -12.15 -18.23
C ASP A 109 21.59 -13.60 -18.04
N ALA A 110 21.51 -14.36 -19.14
CA ALA A 110 21.00 -15.73 -19.14
C ALA A 110 21.72 -16.63 -18.13
N SER A 111 23.00 -16.40 -17.88
CA SER A 111 23.76 -17.16 -16.89
C SER A 111 23.41 -16.82 -15.44
N VAL A 112 23.00 -15.58 -15.15
CA VAL A 112 22.46 -15.19 -13.83
C VAL A 112 21.08 -15.83 -13.62
N LEU A 113 20.20 -15.76 -14.63
CA LEU A 113 18.89 -16.41 -14.57
C LEU A 113 19.02 -17.91 -14.37
N ARG A 114 19.99 -18.57 -15.01
CA ARG A 114 20.23 -20.00 -14.82
C ARG A 114 20.54 -20.33 -13.36
N VAL A 115 21.43 -19.57 -12.71
CA VAL A 115 21.76 -19.79 -11.29
C VAL A 115 20.53 -19.56 -10.39
N CYS A 116 19.74 -18.53 -10.68
CA CYS A 116 18.47 -18.28 -9.98
C CYS A 116 17.50 -19.47 -10.11
N LEU A 117 17.28 -19.97 -11.32
CA LEU A 117 16.38 -21.10 -11.58
C LEU A 117 16.88 -22.40 -10.94
N ASP A 118 18.18 -22.62 -10.93
CA ASP A 118 18.79 -23.77 -10.26
C ASP A 118 18.62 -23.69 -8.73
N ALA A 119 18.71 -22.50 -8.14
CA ALA A 119 18.38 -22.27 -6.73
C ALA A 119 16.87 -22.52 -6.47
N PHE A 120 15.98 -22.06 -7.35
CA PHE A 120 14.53 -22.25 -7.21
C PHE A 120 14.10 -23.72 -7.19
N LYS A 121 14.88 -24.61 -7.81
CA LYS A 121 14.64 -26.07 -7.71
C LYS A 121 14.79 -26.57 -6.27
N GLN A 122 15.72 -26.01 -5.50
CA GLN A 122 16.07 -26.41 -4.14
C GLN A 122 15.20 -25.73 -3.07
N LEU A 123 14.62 -24.57 -3.40
CA LEU A 123 13.76 -23.82 -2.49
C LEU A 123 12.37 -24.43 -2.35
N LYS A 124 11.80 -24.27 -1.15
CA LYS A 124 10.41 -24.64 -0.85
C LYS A 124 9.44 -23.52 -1.18
N THR A 125 9.83 -22.29 -0.85
CA THR A 125 9.06 -21.07 -1.06
C THR A 125 9.93 -20.02 -1.74
N ILE A 126 9.29 -19.14 -2.51
CA ILE A 126 9.93 -18.08 -3.28
C ILE A 126 9.09 -16.81 -3.13
N LYS A 127 9.72 -15.66 -2.94
CA LYS A 127 9.09 -14.34 -3.11
C LYS A 127 9.61 -13.73 -4.39
N LEU A 128 8.71 -13.50 -5.34
CA LEU A 128 9.05 -13.01 -6.67
C LEU A 128 8.48 -11.61 -6.87
N TYR A 129 9.35 -10.68 -7.21
CA TYR A 129 9.02 -9.30 -7.56
C TYR A 129 9.56 -9.01 -8.97
N LEU A 130 8.70 -8.57 -9.87
CA LEU A 130 9.07 -8.05 -11.18
C LEU A 130 8.78 -6.56 -11.15
N VAL A 131 9.81 -5.74 -11.21
CA VAL A 131 9.70 -4.30 -10.94
C VAL A 131 10.22 -3.50 -12.13
N TYR A 132 9.48 -2.47 -12.50
CA TYR A 132 9.94 -1.43 -13.41
C TYR A 132 10.76 -0.39 -12.63
N GLY A 133 11.94 -0.04 -13.12
CA GLY A 133 12.74 1.04 -12.52
C GLY A 133 12.41 2.38 -13.16
N ASP A 134 12.44 3.48 -12.42
CA ASP A 134 12.14 4.82 -12.98
C ASP A 134 13.30 5.43 -13.81
N ARG A 135 14.29 4.63 -14.22
CA ARG A 135 15.56 5.17 -14.75
C ARG A 135 15.57 5.28 -16.27
N VAL A 136 14.83 4.41 -16.96
CA VAL A 136 14.88 4.25 -18.41
C VAL A 136 13.47 4.07 -18.94
N ASP A 137 13.06 4.97 -19.82
CA ASP A 137 11.81 4.83 -20.57
C ASP A 137 11.93 3.65 -21.56
N ILE A 138 11.34 2.50 -21.22
CA ILE A 138 11.26 1.36 -22.14
C ILE A 138 9.91 1.39 -22.87
N SER A 139 9.94 1.16 -24.18
CA SER A 139 8.72 1.07 -24.98
C SER A 139 7.79 -0.05 -24.49
N VAL A 140 6.48 0.18 -24.65
CA VAL A 140 5.40 -0.78 -24.31
C VAL A 140 5.69 -2.19 -24.85
N SER A 141 6.14 -2.30 -26.10
CA SER A 141 6.44 -3.61 -26.72
C SER A 141 7.63 -4.30 -26.07
N THR A 142 8.65 -3.54 -25.66
CA THR A 142 9.85 -4.07 -24.99
C THR A 142 9.53 -4.54 -23.58
N GLU A 143 8.76 -3.74 -22.81
CA GLU A 143 8.31 -4.15 -21.47
C GLU A 143 7.48 -5.44 -21.54
N ASN A 144 6.48 -5.47 -22.41
CA ASN A 144 5.64 -6.64 -22.66
C ASN A 144 6.47 -7.88 -23.01
N ALA A 145 7.42 -7.76 -23.94
CA ALA A 145 8.25 -8.87 -24.37
C ALA A 145 9.14 -9.39 -23.23
N ARG A 146 9.78 -8.50 -22.46
CA ARG A 146 10.67 -8.88 -21.35
C ARG A 146 9.90 -9.53 -20.21
N CYS A 147 8.81 -8.91 -19.75
CA CYS A 147 7.96 -9.45 -18.70
C CYS A 147 7.37 -10.81 -19.11
N SER A 148 6.83 -10.93 -20.33
CA SER A 148 6.30 -12.22 -20.83
C SER A 148 7.38 -13.31 -20.89
N SER A 149 8.60 -12.95 -21.30
CA SER A 149 9.71 -13.91 -21.39
C SER A 149 10.15 -14.38 -20.01
N LEU A 150 10.27 -13.47 -19.04
CA LEU A 150 10.61 -13.78 -17.66
C LEU A 150 9.54 -14.63 -16.98
N ILE A 151 8.26 -14.25 -17.06
CA ILE A 151 7.19 -15.01 -16.42
C ILE A 151 7.08 -16.42 -17.03
N ARG A 152 7.26 -16.58 -18.35
CA ARG A 152 7.32 -17.92 -18.98
C ARG A 152 8.48 -18.76 -18.47
N LEU A 153 9.64 -18.14 -18.32
CA LEU A 153 10.83 -18.81 -17.78
C LEU A 153 10.62 -19.24 -16.32
N LEU A 154 9.90 -18.41 -15.54
CA LEU A 154 9.60 -18.64 -14.13
C LEU A 154 8.39 -19.55 -13.91
N ALA A 155 7.55 -19.76 -14.91
CA ALA A 155 6.30 -20.52 -14.84
C ALA A 155 6.42 -21.88 -14.11
N PRO A 156 7.47 -22.71 -14.34
CA PRO A 156 7.64 -23.98 -13.64
C PRO A 156 7.81 -23.86 -12.11
N HIS A 157 8.12 -22.66 -11.62
CA HIS A 157 8.40 -22.37 -10.22
C HIS A 157 7.30 -21.54 -9.53
N LEU A 158 6.32 -21.03 -10.28
CA LEU A 158 5.29 -20.13 -9.72
C LEU A 158 4.41 -20.79 -8.64
N SER A 159 4.22 -22.11 -8.67
CA SER A 159 3.49 -22.84 -7.62
C SER A 159 4.21 -22.88 -6.26
N LYS A 160 5.52 -22.62 -6.24
CA LYS A 160 6.31 -22.44 -5.03
C LYS A 160 6.27 -21.00 -4.50
N CYS A 161 5.74 -20.05 -5.26
CA CYS A 161 5.75 -18.66 -4.85
C CYS A 161 4.79 -18.42 -3.69
N GLU A 162 5.28 -17.74 -2.67
CA GLU A 162 4.50 -17.18 -1.57
C GLU A 162 4.05 -15.75 -1.90
N VAL A 163 4.88 -15.01 -2.61
CA VAL A 163 4.58 -13.66 -3.10
C VAL A 163 4.85 -13.63 -4.59
N ILE A 164 3.89 -13.10 -5.36
CA ILE A 164 4.08 -12.70 -6.75
C ILE A 164 3.67 -11.23 -6.84
N SER A 165 4.63 -10.36 -7.07
CA SER A 165 4.41 -8.93 -7.30
C SER A 165 4.93 -8.56 -8.68
N VAL A 166 4.06 -7.97 -9.50
CA VAL A 166 4.39 -7.46 -10.84
C VAL A 166 4.01 -5.99 -10.84
N ASP A 167 5.01 -5.12 -10.68
CA ASP A 167 4.89 -3.67 -10.69
C ASP A 167 5.55 -3.16 -11.97
N VAL A 168 4.71 -2.75 -12.92
CA VAL A 168 5.12 -2.41 -14.29
C VAL A 168 4.56 -1.07 -14.71
N ARG A 169 5.04 -0.52 -15.82
CA ARG A 169 4.53 0.76 -16.27
C ARG A 169 3.19 0.64 -16.99
N TYR A 170 3.01 -0.40 -17.80
CA TYR A 170 1.85 -0.50 -18.69
C TYR A 170 0.90 -1.63 -18.30
N ARG A 171 -0.39 -1.33 -18.22
CA ARG A 171 -1.44 -2.32 -17.96
C ARG A 171 -1.45 -3.45 -19.01
N SER A 172 -1.11 -3.17 -20.26
CA SER A 172 -0.99 -4.21 -21.31
C SER A 172 -0.02 -5.33 -20.91
N THR A 173 1.04 -5.01 -20.17
CA THR A 173 2.00 -5.96 -19.59
C THR A 173 1.35 -6.83 -18.52
N ILE A 174 0.55 -6.25 -17.62
CA ILE A 174 -0.25 -7.02 -16.65
C ILE A 174 -1.20 -7.97 -17.35
N VAL A 175 -1.94 -7.50 -18.36
CA VAL A 175 -2.86 -8.35 -19.14
C VAL A 175 -2.11 -9.50 -19.80
N ALA A 176 -0.92 -9.27 -20.37
CA ALA A 176 -0.09 -10.33 -20.94
C ALA A 176 0.39 -11.33 -19.87
N ALA A 177 0.83 -10.84 -18.71
CA ALA A 177 1.23 -11.66 -17.57
C ALA A 177 0.11 -12.57 -17.07
N THR A 178 -1.13 -12.05 -16.99
CA THR A 178 -2.28 -12.84 -16.52
C THR A 178 -2.54 -14.09 -17.36
N ARG A 179 -2.21 -14.08 -18.66
CA ARG A 179 -2.35 -15.28 -19.51
C ARG A 179 -1.43 -16.42 -19.10
N ILE A 180 -0.29 -16.13 -18.51
CA ILE A 180 0.67 -17.12 -18.03
C ILE A 180 0.32 -17.55 -16.60
N LEU A 181 -0.23 -16.62 -15.80
CA LEU A 181 -0.78 -16.91 -14.48
C LEU A 181 -2.12 -17.67 -14.56
N ASP A 182 -2.78 -17.68 -15.71
CA ASP A 182 -4.01 -18.42 -15.89
C ASP A 182 -3.80 -19.91 -15.62
N SER A 183 -4.76 -20.52 -14.93
CA SER A 183 -4.70 -21.91 -14.49
C SER A 183 -3.53 -22.27 -13.56
N LEU A 184 -2.86 -21.28 -12.95
CA LEU A 184 -1.85 -21.52 -11.93
C LEU A 184 -2.47 -22.10 -10.65
N ASP A 185 -1.97 -23.26 -10.21
CA ASP A 185 -2.22 -23.82 -8.87
C ASP A 185 -1.21 -23.24 -7.87
N ALA A 186 -1.55 -22.10 -7.28
CA ALA A 186 -0.70 -21.29 -6.41
C ALA A 186 -1.04 -21.49 -4.93
N ARG A 187 -1.02 -22.74 -4.43
CA ARG A 187 -1.42 -23.07 -3.05
C ARG A 187 -0.60 -22.43 -1.94
N ASN A 188 0.63 -22.02 -2.27
CA ASN A 188 1.51 -21.34 -1.33
C ASN A 188 1.40 -19.82 -1.39
N LEU A 189 0.72 -19.29 -2.40
CA LEU A 189 0.64 -17.86 -2.62
C LEU A 189 -0.21 -17.21 -1.53
N VAL A 190 0.43 -16.29 -0.82
CA VAL A 190 -0.13 -15.46 0.24
C VAL A 190 -0.41 -14.06 -0.30
N GLU A 191 0.39 -13.59 -1.26
CA GLU A 191 0.25 -12.26 -1.83
C GLU A 191 0.33 -12.30 -3.36
N LEU A 192 -0.63 -11.63 -4.00
CA LEU A 192 -0.62 -11.36 -5.42
C LEU A 192 -0.80 -9.85 -5.64
N SER A 193 0.22 -9.20 -6.20
CA SER A 193 0.18 -7.81 -6.61
C SER A 193 0.44 -7.69 -8.10
N LEU A 194 -0.48 -7.05 -8.84
CA LEU A 194 -0.42 -6.82 -10.28
C LEU A 194 -0.74 -5.34 -10.55
N GLU A 195 0.27 -4.49 -10.41
CA GLU A 195 0.11 -3.05 -10.49
C GLU A 195 0.71 -2.49 -11.79
N SER A 196 0.03 -1.48 -12.33
CA SER A 196 0.52 -0.72 -13.47
C SER A 196 0.31 0.77 -13.27
N GLU A 197 1.31 1.58 -13.63
CA GLU A 197 1.21 3.04 -13.57
C GLU A 197 0.24 3.61 -14.63
N VAL A 198 0.28 3.06 -15.85
CA VAL A 198 -0.43 3.57 -17.03
C VAL A 198 -1.45 2.55 -17.52
N THR A 199 -2.73 2.96 -17.55
CA THR A 199 -3.82 2.18 -18.14
C THR A 199 -3.84 2.35 -19.68
N ASP A 200 -2.88 1.74 -20.38
CA ASP A 200 -2.73 1.79 -21.84
C ASP A 200 -3.62 0.80 -22.61
N SER A 201 -4.28 -0.11 -21.90
CA SER A 201 -5.13 -1.14 -22.50
C SER A 201 -6.45 -1.30 -21.74
N THR A 202 -7.53 -1.55 -22.46
CA THR A 202 -8.86 -1.92 -21.93
C THR A 202 -9.13 -3.42 -22.03
N ASN A 203 -8.16 -4.22 -22.51
CA ASN A 203 -8.30 -5.65 -22.67
C ASN A 203 -8.62 -6.34 -21.33
N GLU A 204 -9.45 -7.38 -21.39
CA GLU A 204 -9.77 -8.22 -20.24
C GLU A 204 -8.54 -9.04 -19.82
N ALA A 205 -8.26 -9.07 -18.52
CA ALA A 205 -7.28 -9.99 -17.94
C ALA A 205 -7.82 -11.43 -17.99
N LEU A 206 -6.92 -12.41 -18.05
CA LEU A 206 -7.29 -13.83 -18.15
C LEU A 206 -7.10 -14.53 -16.79
N PHE A 207 -8.23 -14.82 -16.12
CA PHE A 207 -8.28 -15.70 -14.96
C PHE A 207 -9.45 -16.66 -15.13
N THR A 208 -9.16 -17.89 -15.56
CA THR A 208 -10.16 -18.94 -15.77
C THR A 208 -10.13 -19.97 -14.63
N ASN A 209 -8.94 -20.40 -14.21
CA ASN A 209 -8.77 -21.46 -13.20
C ASN A 209 -7.65 -21.17 -12.18
N PHE A 210 -7.48 -19.92 -11.78
CA PHE A 210 -6.48 -19.56 -10.77
C PHE A 210 -6.89 -20.05 -9.38
N ILE A 211 -5.99 -20.78 -8.69
CA ILE A 211 -6.23 -21.35 -7.35
C ILE A 211 -5.20 -20.79 -6.38
N SER A 212 -5.66 -20.12 -5.31
CA SER A 212 -4.79 -19.59 -4.26
C SER A 212 -5.48 -19.56 -2.89
N PRO A 213 -5.62 -20.72 -2.21
CA PRO A 213 -6.33 -20.81 -0.94
C PRO A 213 -5.70 -20.05 0.24
N LYS A 214 -4.43 -19.66 0.14
CA LYS A 214 -3.70 -18.95 1.20
C LYS A 214 -3.63 -17.44 0.98
N LEU A 215 -4.27 -16.92 -0.07
CA LEU A 215 -4.23 -15.51 -0.42
C LEU A 215 -4.74 -14.65 0.77
N ARG A 216 -3.89 -13.73 1.22
CA ARG A 216 -4.17 -12.76 2.30
C ARG A 216 -4.09 -11.33 1.80
N THR A 217 -3.31 -11.07 0.77
CA THR A 217 -3.13 -9.75 0.18
C THR A 217 -3.38 -9.86 -1.33
N LEU A 218 -4.26 -9.01 -1.85
CA LEU A 218 -4.53 -8.89 -3.27
C LEU A 218 -4.44 -7.43 -3.67
N SER A 219 -3.57 -7.09 -4.62
CA SER A 219 -3.51 -5.76 -5.23
C SER A 219 -3.58 -5.87 -6.75
N MET A 220 -4.50 -5.15 -7.39
CA MET A 220 -4.56 -5.05 -8.86
C MET A 220 -5.48 -3.91 -9.31
N ASP A 221 -5.36 -3.50 -10.57
CA ASP A 221 -6.28 -2.52 -11.15
C ASP A 221 -7.73 -3.03 -11.14
N ALA A 222 -8.68 -2.10 -11.06
CA ALA A 222 -10.10 -2.44 -10.97
C ALA A 222 -10.56 -3.42 -12.07
N LYS A 223 -10.12 -3.23 -13.32
CA LYS A 223 -10.56 -4.07 -14.43
C LYS A 223 -9.98 -5.48 -14.35
N THR A 224 -8.72 -5.62 -13.93
CA THR A 224 -8.09 -6.93 -13.68
C THR A 224 -8.77 -7.66 -12.51
N PHE A 225 -9.16 -6.94 -11.45
CA PHE A 225 -9.92 -7.50 -10.33
C PHE A 225 -11.30 -8.05 -10.73
N LEU A 226 -11.98 -7.38 -11.66
CA LEU A 226 -13.24 -7.88 -12.22
C LEU A 226 -13.07 -9.25 -12.89
N ALA A 227 -11.98 -9.46 -13.62
CA ALA A 227 -11.66 -10.73 -14.25
C ALA A 227 -11.31 -11.80 -13.19
N PHE A 228 -10.45 -11.45 -12.23
CA PHE A 228 -10.04 -12.34 -11.13
C PHE A 228 -11.25 -12.86 -10.33
N SER A 229 -12.15 -11.96 -9.91
CA SER A 229 -13.36 -12.32 -9.16
C SER A 229 -14.38 -13.16 -9.94
N LYS A 230 -14.31 -13.20 -11.29
CA LYS A 230 -15.13 -14.09 -12.12
C LYS A 230 -14.61 -15.54 -12.11
N ALA A 231 -13.30 -15.73 -11.94
CA ALA A 231 -12.64 -17.04 -12.00
C ALA A 231 -13.07 -17.98 -10.87
N GLY A 232 -13.32 -17.44 -9.67
CA GLY A 232 -13.60 -18.20 -8.44
C GLY A 232 -14.93 -18.97 -8.39
N LYS A 233 -15.65 -19.13 -9.50
CA LYS A 233 -16.94 -19.86 -9.53
C LYS A 233 -16.80 -21.37 -9.33
N ARG A 234 -15.64 -21.95 -9.64
CA ARG A 234 -15.37 -23.38 -9.38
C ARG A 234 -15.02 -23.54 -7.90
N LYS A 235 -16.04 -23.85 -7.09
CA LYS A 235 -15.87 -24.15 -5.67
C LYS A 235 -14.92 -25.34 -5.54
N GLU A 236 -13.68 -25.11 -5.09
CA GLU A 236 -12.91 -26.17 -4.47
C GLU A 236 -13.66 -26.55 -3.18
N THR A 237 -14.44 -27.62 -3.25
CA THR A 237 -15.13 -28.18 -2.10
C THR A 237 -14.08 -28.67 -1.11
N GLY A 238 -13.79 -27.89 -0.07
CA GLY A 238 -12.99 -28.35 1.07
C GLY A 238 -12.02 -27.35 1.67
N VAL A 239 -11.65 -26.27 0.97
CA VAL A 239 -10.70 -25.29 1.52
C VAL A 239 -11.44 -24.11 2.14
N ARG A 240 -11.61 -24.15 3.46
CA ARG A 240 -12.10 -23.01 4.25
C ARG A 240 -10.99 -21.97 4.38
N ILE A 241 -10.89 -21.06 3.43
CA ILE A 241 -10.11 -19.83 3.60
C ILE A 241 -10.80 -19.03 4.71
N LYS A 242 -10.05 -18.63 5.74
CA LYS A 242 -10.65 -18.04 6.95
C LYS A 242 -10.80 -16.52 6.87
N TYR A 243 -9.91 -15.81 6.18
CA TYR A 243 -9.98 -14.35 5.98
C TYR A 243 -8.88 -13.88 5.01
N VAL A 244 -9.18 -12.83 4.25
CA VAL A 244 -8.22 -11.99 3.51
C VAL A 244 -7.96 -10.75 4.35
N ARG A 245 -6.70 -10.34 4.44
CA ARG A 245 -6.36 -9.14 5.22
C ARG A 245 -6.56 -7.88 4.38
N TYR A 246 -5.99 -7.85 3.18
CA TYR A 246 -5.93 -6.64 2.38
C TYR A 246 -6.42 -6.89 0.95
N LEU A 247 -7.39 -6.10 0.52
CA LEU A 247 -7.84 -6.04 -0.87
C LEU A 247 -7.64 -4.61 -1.38
N HIS A 248 -6.65 -4.44 -2.26
CA HIS A 248 -6.32 -3.17 -2.89
C HIS A 248 -6.79 -3.19 -4.35
N VAL A 249 -7.77 -2.34 -4.65
CA VAL A 249 -8.25 -2.08 -6.00
C VAL A 249 -7.62 -0.77 -6.46
N THR A 250 -6.61 -0.88 -7.33
CA THR A 250 -5.80 0.26 -7.76
C THR A 250 -6.37 0.92 -9.02
N SER A 251 -5.65 1.96 -9.48
CA SER A 251 -6.09 2.87 -10.54
C SER A 251 -6.52 2.15 -11.82
N TYR A 252 -7.61 2.61 -12.43
CA TYR A 252 -8.02 2.19 -13.76
C TYR A 252 -8.55 3.39 -14.55
N HIS A 253 -7.67 3.97 -15.35
CA HIS A 253 -7.85 5.25 -16.04
C HIS A 253 -7.53 5.15 -17.54
N PRO A 254 -8.37 4.48 -18.35
CA PRO A 254 -8.09 4.26 -19.75
C PRO A 254 -8.04 5.60 -20.53
N LYS A 255 -7.01 5.76 -21.37
CA LYS A 255 -6.74 7.02 -22.10
C LYS A 255 -7.86 7.45 -23.05
N ASP A 256 -8.62 6.50 -23.57
CA ASP A 256 -9.73 6.74 -24.50
C ASP A 256 -10.99 7.31 -23.83
N LYS A 257 -10.95 7.55 -22.51
CA LYS A 257 -12.04 8.11 -21.68
C LYS A 257 -13.36 7.33 -21.77
N SER A 258 -13.34 6.10 -22.27
CA SER A 258 -14.50 5.21 -22.31
C SER A 258 -14.29 4.10 -21.30
N PRO A 259 -14.50 4.37 -20.00
CA PRO A 259 -14.36 3.34 -18.97
C PRO A 259 -15.37 2.23 -19.25
N HIS A 260 -14.90 1.11 -19.79
CA HIS A 260 -15.66 -0.14 -19.89
C HIS A 260 -15.78 -0.83 -18.52
N LEU A 261 -15.99 -0.03 -17.48
CA LEU A 261 -16.08 -0.44 -16.09
C LEU A 261 -17.31 0.23 -15.47
N GLU A 262 -18.23 -0.62 -15.03
CA GLU A 262 -19.45 -0.26 -14.32
C GLU A 262 -19.20 -0.32 -12.79
N ARG A 263 -19.81 0.59 -12.03
CA ARG A 263 -19.78 0.64 -10.56
C ARG A 263 -20.35 -0.64 -9.96
N SER A 264 -21.51 -1.10 -10.43
CA SER A 264 -22.13 -2.33 -9.93
C SER A 264 -21.30 -3.56 -10.25
N GLN A 265 -20.50 -3.54 -11.32
CA GLN A 265 -19.59 -4.64 -11.64
C GLN A 265 -18.44 -4.73 -10.64
N LEU A 266 -17.87 -3.59 -10.22
CA LEU A 266 -16.84 -3.58 -9.18
C LEU A 266 -17.41 -4.01 -7.83
N ILE A 267 -18.57 -3.48 -7.43
CA ILE A 267 -19.24 -3.92 -6.19
C ILE A 267 -19.53 -5.42 -6.24
N SER A 268 -20.08 -5.92 -7.34
CA SER A 268 -20.33 -7.36 -7.53
C SER A 268 -19.04 -8.19 -7.53
N ALA A 269 -17.92 -7.64 -7.99
CA ALA A 269 -16.62 -8.28 -7.90
C ALA A 269 -16.17 -8.41 -6.45
N ILE A 270 -16.31 -7.36 -5.63
CA ILE A 270 -16.01 -7.38 -4.19
C ILE A 270 -16.89 -8.42 -3.48
N VAL A 271 -18.20 -8.41 -3.72
CA VAL A 271 -19.14 -9.39 -3.12
C VAL A 271 -18.80 -10.83 -3.49
N ARG A 272 -18.39 -11.09 -4.73
CA ARG A 272 -17.94 -12.43 -5.14
C ARG A 272 -16.63 -12.80 -4.47
N PHE A 273 -15.71 -11.86 -4.36
CA PHE A 273 -14.43 -12.07 -3.71
C PHE A 273 -14.60 -12.43 -2.24
N THR A 274 -15.41 -11.69 -1.47
CA THR A 274 -15.68 -12.00 -0.05
C THR A 274 -16.40 -13.34 0.11
N LYS A 275 -17.29 -13.73 -0.82
CA LYS A 275 -17.89 -15.06 -0.84
C LYS A 275 -16.89 -16.19 -1.08
N THR A 276 -15.84 -15.95 -1.87
CA THR A 276 -14.81 -16.95 -2.18
C THR A 276 -13.76 -17.04 -1.09
N TYR A 277 -13.30 -15.89 -0.56
CA TYR A 277 -12.13 -15.81 0.31
C TYR A 277 -12.44 -15.47 1.77
N GLY A 278 -13.68 -15.12 2.11
CA GLY A 278 -14.13 -14.80 3.47
C GLY A 278 -14.06 -13.31 3.80
N LEU A 279 -13.88 -13.01 5.10
CA LEU A 279 -13.77 -11.66 5.63
C LEU A 279 -12.57 -10.92 5.03
N VAL A 280 -12.79 -9.69 4.56
CA VAL A 280 -11.75 -8.74 4.16
C VAL A 280 -11.57 -7.73 5.28
N CYS A 281 -10.41 -7.74 5.94
CA CYS A 281 -10.15 -6.79 7.03
C CYS A 281 -10.08 -5.35 6.52
N GLN A 282 -9.40 -5.12 5.40
CA GLN A 282 -9.26 -3.80 4.81
C GLN A 282 -9.47 -3.83 3.30
N LEU A 283 -10.42 -3.05 2.83
CA LEU A 283 -10.66 -2.76 1.42
C LEU A 283 -10.15 -1.36 1.11
N TYR A 284 -9.22 -1.25 0.18
CA TYR A 284 -8.76 0.02 -0.36
C TYR A 284 -9.11 0.12 -1.85
N VAL A 285 -9.83 1.17 -2.25
CA VAL A 285 -10.14 1.45 -3.66
C VAL A 285 -9.64 2.83 -4.01
N ARG A 286 -8.76 2.93 -5.01
CA ARG A 286 -8.19 4.21 -5.43
C ARG A 286 -8.32 4.45 -6.92
N ASP A 287 -8.63 5.70 -7.27
CA ASP A 287 -8.37 6.27 -8.59
C ASP A 287 -9.04 5.47 -9.74
N VAL A 288 -10.35 5.19 -9.58
CA VAL A 288 -11.12 4.37 -10.53
C VAL A 288 -12.14 5.24 -11.26
N ILE A 289 -12.06 5.27 -12.59
CA ILE A 289 -13.07 5.93 -13.44
C ILE A 289 -14.12 4.90 -13.89
N PHE A 290 -15.39 5.29 -13.74
CA PHE A 290 -16.56 4.47 -14.10
C PHE A 290 -17.36 5.04 -15.26
N ASN A 291 -18.11 4.17 -15.93
CA ASN A 291 -19.11 4.59 -16.91
C ASN A 291 -20.22 5.42 -16.24
N PRO A 292 -20.56 6.62 -16.74
CA PRO A 292 -21.59 7.47 -16.15
C PRO A 292 -23.02 6.93 -16.28
N HIS A 293 -23.30 6.04 -17.25
CA HIS A 293 -24.65 5.65 -17.66
C HIS A 293 -25.09 4.27 -17.16
N GLU A 294 -25.01 4.06 -15.85
CA GLU A 294 -25.32 2.76 -15.26
C GLU A 294 -26.64 2.75 -14.48
N THR A 295 -27.39 1.66 -14.63
CA THR A 295 -28.72 1.46 -14.02
C THR A 295 -28.84 0.17 -13.21
N ARG A 296 -27.79 -0.64 -13.12
CA ARG A 296 -27.85 -1.93 -12.42
C ARG A 296 -27.72 -1.74 -10.92
N GLN A 297 -28.54 -2.45 -10.15
CA GLN A 297 -28.40 -2.49 -8.71
C GLN A 297 -27.31 -3.50 -8.32
N PRO A 298 -26.37 -3.11 -7.45
CA PRO A 298 -25.32 -4.00 -6.97
C PRO A 298 -25.85 -4.97 -5.91
N GLY A 299 -25.03 -5.98 -5.57
CA GLY A 299 -25.28 -6.82 -4.40
C GLY A 299 -24.90 -6.13 -3.08
N VAL A 300 -25.42 -6.65 -1.97
CA VAL A 300 -25.02 -6.24 -0.61
C VAL A 300 -23.58 -6.64 -0.35
N ILE A 301 -22.78 -5.69 0.14
CA ILE A 301 -21.39 -5.89 0.55
C ILE A 301 -21.39 -6.23 2.04
N GLU A 302 -21.20 -7.52 2.30
CA GLU A 302 -20.98 -8.07 3.64
C GLU A 302 -19.53 -8.57 3.71
N MET A 303 -19.04 -8.81 4.93
CA MET A 303 -17.71 -9.39 5.17
C MET A 303 -16.55 -8.48 4.74
N VAL A 304 -16.73 -7.17 4.89
CA VAL A 304 -15.64 -6.19 4.83
C VAL A 304 -15.70 -5.38 6.13
N ASP A 305 -14.57 -5.20 6.81
CA ASP A 305 -14.49 -4.40 8.05
C ASP A 305 -14.16 -2.94 7.73
N ASP A 306 -12.89 -2.66 7.43
CA ASP A 306 -12.41 -1.30 7.15
C ASP A 306 -12.44 -1.00 5.65
N VAL A 307 -12.83 0.22 5.32
CA VAL A 307 -12.92 0.68 3.94
C VAL A 307 -12.19 1.99 3.78
N SER A 308 -11.41 2.09 2.71
CA SER A 308 -10.63 3.27 2.36
C SER A 308 -10.83 3.58 0.89
N PHE A 309 -11.20 4.83 0.57
CA PHE A 309 -11.40 5.29 -0.79
C PHE A 309 -10.54 6.51 -1.07
N ALA A 310 -9.82 6.52 -2.19
CA ALA A 310 -9.03 7.66 -2.61
C ALA A 310 -9.33 8.07 -4.05
N ALA A 311 -9.68 9.33 -4.30
CA ALA A 311 -9.99 9.85 -5.64
C ALA A 311 -11.04 9.00 -6.39
N VAL A 312 -12.13 8.64 -5.70
CA VAL A 312 -13.22 7.84 -6.28
C VAL A 312 -14.46 8.70 -6.50
N ASP A 313 -15.20 8.43 -7.58
CA ASP A 313 -16.43 9.14 -7.93
C ASP A 313 -17.52 9.03 -6.83
N GLY A 314 -18.18 10.16 -6.53
CA GLY A 314 -19.21 10.22 -5.50
C GLY A 314 -20.47 9.39 -5.77
N ARG A 315 -20.78 9.04 -7.03
CA ARG A 315 -21.89 8.12 -7.33
C ARG A 315 -21.53 6.70 -6.96
N PHE A 316 -20.28 6.28 -7.19
CA PHE A 316 -19.77 5.02 -6.68
C PHE A 316 -19.83 4.97 -5.16
N LEU A 317 -19.33 6.00 -4.45
CA LEU A 317 -19.37 6.04 -2.99
C LEU A 317 -20.79 5.91 -2.44
N ARG A 318 -21.75 6.63 -3.01
CA ARG A 318 -23.16 6.53 -2.61
C ARG A 318 -23.70 5.11 -2.78
N GLU A 319 -23.44 4.52 -3.94
CA GLU A 319 -23.92 3.19 -4.28
C GLU A 319 -23.25 2.10 -3.43
N PHE A 320 -21.95 2.23 -3.16
CA PHE A 320 -21.21 1.33 -2.27
C PHE A 320 -21.76 1.42 -0.84
N LEU A 321 -21.79 2.64 -0.27
CA LEU A 321 -22.17 2.86 1.13
C LEU A 321 -23.64 2.51 1.41
N SER A 322 -24.54 2.66 0.42
CA SER A 322 -25.93 2.23 0.58
C SER A 322 -26.11 0.72 0.67
N HIS A 323 -25.14 -0.05 0.20
CA HIS A 323 -25.13 -1.52 0.20
C HIS A 323 -24.10 -2.12 1.16
N PHE A 324 -23.33 -1.28 1.85
CA PHE A 324 -22.27 -1.72 2.74
C PHE A 324 -22.81 -2.00 4.15
N ILE A 325 -22.51 -3.21 4.64
CA ILE A 325 -22.80 -3.64 6.01
C ILE A 325 -21.47 -4.14 6.60
N PRO A 326 -20.83 -3.37 7.49
CA PRO A 326 -19.58 -3.77 8.14
C PRO A 326 -19.73 -5.13 8.84
N ALA A 327 -18.76 -6.04 8.68
CA ALA A 327 -18.85 -7.34 9.34
C ALA A 327 -18.76 -7.21 10.87
N SER A 328 -17.95 -6.24 11.30
CA SER A 328 -17.75 -5.77 12.67
C SER A 328 -19.05 -5.48 13.43
N TYR A 329 -20.12 -5.07 12.74
CA TYR A 329 -21.43 -4.76 13.34
C TYR A 329 -22.00 -5.94 14.14
N SER A 330 -21.76 -7.17 13.66
CA SER A 330 -22.22 -8.38 14.35
C SER A 330 -21.34 -8.79 15.55
N GLN A 331 -20.13 -8.23 15.65
CA GLN A 331 -19.11 -8.62 16.62
C GLN A 331 -18.80 -7.54 17.66
N GLY A 332 -19.47 -6.38 17.59
CA GLY A 332 -19.17 -5.23 18.45
C GLY A 332 -17.78 -4.65 18.21
N ARG A 333 -17.21 -4.88 17.01
CA ARG A 333 -15.94 -4.27 16.62
C ARG A 333 -16.21 -2.95 15.90
N GLU A 334 -15.34 -1.99 16.15
CA GLU A 334 -15.32 -0.71 15.46
C GLU A 334 -14.83 -0.92 14.03
N SER A 335 -15.42 -0.18 13.09
CA SER A 335 -15.00 -0.16 11.69
C SER A 335 -14.65 1.26 11.28
N THR A 336 -13.69 1.36 10.38
CA THR A 336 -13.15 2.62 9.88
C THR A 336 -13.56 2.89 8.44
N LEU A 337 -13.99 4.13 8.16
CA LEU A 337 -14.13 4.68 6.82
C LEU A 337 -13.08 5.79 6.59
N SER A 338 -12.16 5.55 5.68
CA SER A 338 -11.21 6.57 5.21
C SER A 338 -11.57 7.07 3.82
N LEU A 339 -11.57 8.39 3.62
CA LEU A 339 -11.91 9.06 2.37
C LEU A 339 -10.86 10.13 2.07
N ALA A 340 -10.13 9.96 0.96
CA ALA A 340 -9.10 10.88 0.53
C ALA A 340 -9.41 11.47 -0.86
N ARG A 341 -9.36 12.80 -1.01
CA ARG A 341 -9.56 13.48 -2.32
C ARG A 341 -10.83 13.03 -3.07
N CYS A 342 -11.89 12.70 -2.34
CA CYS A 342 -13.18 12.29 -2.92
C CYS A 342 -14.07 13.50 -3.18
N HIS A 343 -14.97 13.41 -4.16
CA HIS A 343 -15.93 14.47 -4.47
C HIS A 343 -17.37 13.94 -4.45
N ILE A 344 -18.24 14.56 -3.64
CA ILE A 344 -19.61 14.11 -3.43
C ILE A 344 -20.60 15.27 -3.56
N VAL A 345 -21.45 15.18 -4.59
CA VAL A 345 -22.44 16.22 -4.91
C VAL A 345 -23.72 16.19 -4.05
N SER A 346 -23.83 15.24 -3.11
CA SER A 346 -25.11 14.90 -2.48
C SER A 346 -24.91 14.03 -1.23
N PRO A 347 -25.71 14.21 -0.17
CA PRO A 347 -25.54 13.44 1.06
C PRO A 347 -25.52 11.93 0.84
N VAL A 348 -24.61 11.25 1.53
CA VAL A 348 -24.51 9.78 1.54
C VAL A 348 -24.92 9.25 2.90
N PHE A 349 -25.56 8.08 2.92
CA PHE A 349 -25.95 7.43 4.17
C PHE A 349 -24.86 6.45 4.60
N ILE A 350 -24.21 6.71 5.74
CA ILE A 350 -23.08 5.93 6.24
C ILE A 350 -23.56 5.14 7.46
N ARG A 351 -23.63 3.82 7.34
CA ARG A 351 -24.21 2.94 8.37
C ARG A 351 -23.13 2.25 9.18
N PHE A 352 -23.27 2.30 10.51
CA PHE A 352 -22.55 1.43 11.44
C PHE A 352 -21.01 1.52 11.37
N ILE A 353 -20.49 2.70 11.05
CA ILE A 353 -19.05 2.98 11.01
C ILE A 353 -18.70 3.83 12.21
N ALA A 354 -17.79 3.33 13.04
CA ALA A 354 -17.37 3.99 14.27
C ALA A 354 -16.51 5.21 13.97
N ASP A 355 -15.56 5.07 13.05
CA ASP A 355 -14.56 6.11 12.81
C ASP A 355 -14.59 6.58 11.36
N ILE A 356 -14.55 7.90 11.16
CA ILE A 356 -14.44 8.51 9.84
C ILE A 356 -13.17 9.35 9.74
N TYR A 357 -12.40 9.10 8.69
CA TYR A 357 -11.16 9.80 8.35
C TYR A 357 -11.36 10.51 7.02
N LEU A 358 -11.25 11.83 7.02
CA LEU A 358 -11.35 12.67 5.83
C LEU A 358 -9.99 13.31 5.56
N THR A 359 -9.45 13.12 4.36
CA THR A 359 -8.10 13.59 4.02
C THR A 359 -8.10 14.33 2.68
N GLU A 360 -7.44 15.48 2.61
CA GLU A 360 -7.26 16.23 1.36
C GLU A 360 -8.56 16.50 0.59
N ILE A 361 -9.65 16.84 1.31
CA ILE A 361 -10.92 17.27 0.71
C ILE A 361 -10.97 18.79 0.70
N ASP A 362 -11.00 19.37 -0.50
CA ASP A 362 -10.96 20.82 -0.74
C ASP A 362 -12.36 21.47 -0.78
N ASP A 363 -13.41 20.68 -0.99
CA ASP A 363 -14.80 21.14 -1.06
C ASP A 363 -15.56 20.98 0.26
N SER A 364 -15.97 22.12 0.85
CA SER A 364 -16.80 22.16 2.06
C SER A 364 -18.13 21.42 1.91
N ALA A 365 -18.75 21.46 0.72
CA ALA A 365 -20.04 20.79 0.50
C ALA A 365 -19.89 19.27 0.56
N THR A 366 -18.82 18.72 -0.02
CA THR A 366 -18.47 17.30 0.07
C THR A 366 -18.29 16.86 1.53
N ILE A 367 -17.56 17.61 2.36
CA ILE A 367 -17.37 17.28 3.78
C ILE A 367 -18.73 17.27 4.51
N LEU A 368 -19.56 18.29 4.31
CA LEU A 368 -20.89 18.35 4.92
C LEU A 368 -21.79 17.19 4.46
N HIS A 369 -21.76 16.83 3.18
CA HIS A 369 -22.52 15.70 2.63
C HIS A 369 -22.11 14.36 3.24
N LEU A 370 -20.84 14.19 3.61
CA LEU A 370 -20.33 13.00 4.29
C LEU A 370 -20.78 12.93 5.74
N LEU A 371 -20.69 14.05 6.47
CA LEU A 371 -21.00 14.11 7.90
C LEU A 371 -22.51 14.14 8.19
N LYS A 372 -23.34 14.57 7.23
CA LYS A 372 -24.78 14.82 7.44
C LYS A 372 -25.58 13.62 7.98
N HIS A 373 -25.25 12.41 7.54
CA HIS A 373 -25.96 11.19 7.93
C HIS A 373 -25.05 10.17 8.59
N TRP A 374 -23.87 10.59 9.02
CA TRP A 374 -22.96 9.76 9.79
C TRP A 374 -23.24 9.91 11.29
N SER A 375 -23.13 8.81 12.02
CA SER A 375 -23.36 8.74 13.47
C SER A 375 -22.43 7.70 14.08
N GLY A 376 -21.14 8.02 14.16
CA GLY A 376 -20.11 7.19 14.81
C GLY A 376 -19.54 7.86 16.06
N LEU A 377 -18.34 7.43 16.44
CA LEU A 377 -17.62 7.78 17.66
C LEU A 377 -16.49 8.78 17.41
N SER A 378 -15.75 8.63 16.31
CA SER A 378 -14.58 9.48 16.03
C SER A 378 -14.67 10.15 14.66
N VAL A 379 -14.39 11.45 14.62
CA VAL A 379 -14.21 12.23 13.39
C VAL A 379 -12.79 12.75 13.30
N GLN A 380 -12.07 12.35 12.25
CA GLN A 380 -10.71 12.78 12.02
C GLN A 380 -10.59 13.44 10.64
N ILE A 381 -10.07 14.65 10.59
CA ILE A 381 -10.01 15.49 9.39
C ILE A 381 -8.59 16.01 9.22
N TYR A 382 -7.94 15.63 8.13
CA TYR A 382 -6.54 15.86 7.84
C TYR A 382 -6.36 16.64 6.54
N ASP A 383 -5.61 17.72 6.58
CA ASP A 383 -5.17 18.46 5.39
C ASP A 383 -6.34 18.78 4.45
N CYS A 384 -7.51 19.15 4.99
CA CYS A 384 -8.73 19.42 4.23
C CYS A 384 -8.97 20.93 4.13
N PRO A 385 -8.60 21.60 3.02
CA PRO A 385 -8.85 23.03 2.84
C PRO A 385 -10.34 23.38 2.87
N GLY A 386 -11.21 22.42 2.49
CA GLY A 386 -12.66 22.58 2.55
C GLY A 386 -13.20 22.63 3.98
N PHE A 387 -12.41 22.21 4.99
CA PHE A 387 -12.82 22.24 6.39
C PHE A 387 -12.51 23.61 7.00
N THR A 388 -13.52 24.47 7.00
CA THR A 388 -13.45 25.87 7.43
C THR A 388 -14.39 26.16 8.61
N ASP A 389 -14.31 27.35 9.20
CA ASP A 389 -15.25 27.83 10.21
C ASP A 389 -16.73 27.69 9.79
N ASN A 390 -17.03 27.88 8.50
CA ASN A 390 -18.39 27.71 7.99
C ASN A 390 -18.86 26.25 8.12
N VAL A 391 -17.98 25.27 7.93
CA VAL A 391 -18.30 23.85 8.12
C VAL A 391 -18.55 23.57 9.60
N LEU A 392 -17.70 24.09 10.50
CA LEU A 392 -17.89 23.99 11.95
C LEU A 392 -19.22 24.62 12.40
N ASP A 393 -19.57 25.79 11.87
CA ASP A 393 -20.82 26.48 12.19
C ASP A 393 -22.05 25.70 11.72
N VAL A 394 -21.98 25.03 10.56
CA VAL A 394 -23.04 24.13 10.09
C VAL A 394 -23.11 22.87 10.95
N MET A 395 -21.98 22.26 11.31
CA MET A 395 -21.92 21.11 12.21
C MET A 395 -22.59 21.43 13.56
N ALA A 396 -22.25 22.59 14.13
CA ALA A 396 -22.83 23.10 15.36
C ALA A 396 -24.34 23.32 15.27
N ARG A 397 -24.79 24.01 14.22
CA ARG A 397 -26.21 24.37 14.04
C ARG A 397 -27.10 23.17 13.73
N GLU A 398 -26.61 22.25 12.92
CA GLU A 398 -27.38 21.07 12.48
C GLU A 398 -27.12 19.83 13.36
N TYR A 399 -26.30 19.97 14.42
CA TYR A 399 -25.88 18.88 15.30
C TYR A 399 -25.30 17.69 14.53
N LEU A 400 -24.49 17.96 13.50
CA LEU A 400 -23.80 16.92 12.75
C LEU A 400 -22.78 16.25 13.67
N CYS A 401 -22.63 14.93 13.54
CA CYS A 401 -21.72 14.15 14.38
C CYS A 401 -22.05 14.21 15.89
N GLY A 402 -23.31 14.49 16.27
CA GLY A 402 -23.68 14.67 17.69
C GLY A 402 -23.50 13.44 18.59
N GLY A 403 -23.20 12.27 18.02
CA GLY A 403 -22.85 11.05 18.77
C GLY A 403 -21.34 10.84 18.95
N ALA A 404 -20.49 11.61 18.27
CA ALA A 404 -19.05 11.45 18.32
C ALA A 404 -18.46 11.98 19.63
N SER A 405 -17.51 11.23 20.17
CA SER A 405 -16.75 11.57 21.37
C SER A 405 -15.41 12.22 21.07
N MET A 406 -14.77 11.82 19.98
CA MET A 406 -13.44 12.29 19.62
C MET A 406 -13.44 13.08 18.31
N PHE A 407 -12.79 14.24 18.32
CA PHE A 407 -12.57 15.08 17.14
C PHE A 407 -11.08 15.38 16.98
N ILE A 408 -10.52 15.02 15.82
CA ILE A 408 -9.13 15.32 15.46
C ILE A 408 -9.10 16.16 14.19
N PHE A 409 -8.55 17.37 14.27
CA PHE A 409 -8.39 18.28 13.14
C PHE A 409 -6.92 18.61 12.93
N LYS A 410 -6.35 18.27 11.77
CA LYS A 410 -4.95 18.54 11.43
C LYS A 410 -4.86 19.36 10.15
N ASN A 411 -4.09 20.45 10.20
CA ASN A 411 -3.78 21.32 9.05
C ASN A 411 -5.05 21.77 8.29
N CYS A 412 -6.10 22.13 9.02
CA CYS A 412 -7.36 22.62 8.47
C CYS A 412 -7.48 24.13 8.62
N SER A 413 -8.29 24.78 7.76
CA SER A 413 -8.47 26.24 7.75
C SER A 413 -9.49 26.72 8.79
N ILE A 414 -9.32 26.29 10.05
CA ILE A 414 -10.21 26.64 11.17
C ILE A 414 -9.57 27.72 12.05
N SER A 415 -10.38 28.61 12.60
CA SER A 415 -9.98 29.60 13.59
C SER A 415 -10.29 29.14 15.01
N VAL A 416 -9.60 29.70 15.99
CA VAL A 416 -9.91 29.53 17.42
C VAL A 416 -11.38 29.89 17.70
N SER A 417 -11.88 30.97 17.09
CA SER A 417 -13.27 31.40 17.27
C SER A 417 -14.29 30.41 16.69
N GLY A 418 -14.00 29.80 15.54
CA GLY A 418 -14.83 28.77 14.93
C GLY A 418 -14.89 27.52 15.80
N ALA A 419 -13.73 27.06 16.28
CA ALA A 419 -13.64 25.96 17.23
C ALA A 419 -14.40 26.23 18.54
N ARG A 420 -14.31 27.45 19.09
CA ARG A 420 -15.09 27.85 20.29
C ARG A 420 -16.59 27.76 20.06
N ARG A 421 -17.09 28.24 18.91
CA ARG A 421 -18.52 28.15 18.57
C ARG A 421 -18.97 26.70 18.43
N PHE A 422 -18.16 25.87 17.79
CA PHE A 422 -18.39 24.43 17.68
C PHE A 422 -18.48 23.76 19.06
N VAL A 423 -17.45 23.89 19.91
CA VAL A 423 -17.43 23.30 21.26
C VAL A 423 -18.60 23.80 22.11
N SER A 424 -18.97 25.08 22.00
CA SER A 424 -20.12 25.64 22.73
C SER A 424 -21.46 25.03 22.34
N SER A 425 -21.59 24.49 21.12
CA SER A 425 -22.80 23.84 20.63
C SER A 425 -22.95 22.39 21.08
N MET A 426 -21.85 21.77 21.54
CA MET A 426 -21.86 20.42 22.06
C MET A 426 -22.63 20.40 23.37
N ARG A 427 -23.56 19.43 23.51
CA ARG A 427 -24.44 19.37 24.67
C ARG A 427 -23.65 19.08 25.94
N PRO A 428 -23.88 19.80 27.05
CA PRO A 428 -23.36 19.40 28.35
C PRO A 428 -23.86 17.99 28.70
N GLY A 429 -22.94 17.06 28.96
CA GLY A 429 -23.24 15.65 29.21
C GLY A 429 -23.56 14.82 27.96
N GLY A 430 -23.28 15.35 26.76
CA GLY A 430 -23.20 14.55 25.53
C GLY A 430 -21.92 13.68 25.51
N ASN A 431 -21.75 12.93 24.43
CA ASN A 431 -20.60 12.03 24.27
C ASN A 431 -19.27 12.75 23.99
N PHE A 432 -19.24 14.07 23.84
CA PHE A 432 -18.04 14.82 23.47
C PHE A 432 -17.01 14.81 24.60
N GLU A 433 -15.89 14.13 24.38
CA GLU A 433 -14.85 13.85 25.39
C GLU A 433 -13.51 14.48 24.99
N GLU A 434 -13.14 14.37 23.71
CA GLU A 434 -11.79 14.65 23.24
C GLU A 434 -11.76 15.61 22.03
N LEU A 435 -10.80 16.55 22.06
CA LEU A 435 -10.53 17.47 20.95
C LEU A 435 -9.02 17.65 20.72
N HIS A 436 -8.56 17.27 19.54
CA HIS A 436 -7.17 17.43 19.12
C HIS A 436 -7.10 18.32 17.89
N VAL A 437 -6.38 19.44 18.00
CA VAL A 437 -6.22 20.38 16.90
C VAL A 437 -4.73 20.57 16.61
N MET A 438 -4.32 20.47 15.35
CA MET A 438 -2.93 20.63 14.91
C MET A 438 -2.88 21.54 13.68
N GLY A 439 -1.88 22.42 13.61
CA GLY A 439 -1.69 23.33 12.48
C GLY A 439 -2.71 24.48 12.43
N ALA A 440 -3.32 24.83 13.57
CA ALA A 440 -4.26 25.95 13.70
C ALA A 440 -3.55 27.22 14.22
N PRO A 441 -4.19 28.40 14.21
CA PRO A 441 -3.64 29.59 14.87
C PRO A 441 -3.40 29.37 16.36
N ASP A 442 -2.40 30.05 16.93
CA ASP A 442 -2.11 30.01 18.36
C ASP A 442 -3.26 30.59 19.20
N MET A 443 -3.45 30.03 20.39
CA MET A 443 -4.48 30.47 21.33
C MET A 443 -3.95 31.51 22.33
N THR A 444 -4.84 32.42 22.74
CA THR A 444 -4.59 33.28 23.89
C THR A 444 -4.74 32.47 25.19
N ASP A 445 -4.21 32.98 26.31
CA ASP A 445 -4.40 32.34 27.63
C ASP A 445 -5.87 32.25 28.03
N GLU A 446 -6.68 33.24 27.63
CA GLU A 446 -8.14 33.22 27.85
C GLU A 446 -8.81 32.08 27.08
N ASP A 447 -8.40 31.86 25.82
CA ASP A 447 -8.89 30.73 25.02
C ASP A 447 -8.47 29.40 25.63
N LYS A 448 -7.19 29.26 26.04
CA LYS A 448 -6.69 28.05 26.72
C LYS A 448 -7.51 27.72 27.96
N TYR A 449 -7.76 28.71 28.82
CA TYR A 449 -8.59 28.53 30.01
C TYR A 449 -10.02 28.13 29.64
N TRP A 450 -10.62 28.80 28.65
CA TRP A 450 -11.96 28.51 28.20
C TRP A 450 -12.12 27.08 27.66
N PHE A 451 -11.19 26.60 26.84
CA PHE A 451 -11.28 25.23 26.31
C PHE A 451 -11.06 24.17 27.40
N ARG A 452 -10.15 24.38 28.36
CA ARG A 452 -9.95 23.44 29.50
C ARG A 452 -11.20 23.25 30.34
N ASP A 453 -12.00 24.30 30.51
CA ASP A 453 -13.28 24.26 31.21
C ASP A 453 -14.35 23.48 30.44
N ARG A 454 -14.29 23.50 29.10
CA ARG A 454 -15.38 23.02 28.23
C ARG A 454 -15.16 21.68 27.54
N VAL A 455 -13.91 21.27 27.32
CA VAL A 455 -13.58 19.95 26.80
C VAL A 455 -13.37 19.01 28.00
N PRO A 456 -14.14 17.91 28.14
CA PRO A 456 -14.15 17.14 29.38
C PRO A 456 -12.83 16.45 29.72
N ASP A 457 -12.23 15.74 28.77
CA ASP A 457 -11.21 14.74 29.10
C ASP A 457 -9.85 15.11 28.51
N ASP A 458 -9.68 15.00 27.18
CA ASP A 458 -8.41 15.29 26.49
C ASP A 458 -8.53 16.48 25.54
N LEU A 459 -7.56 17.39 25.64
CA LEU A 459 -7.44 18.56 24.79
C LEU A 459 -5.98 18.80 24.42
N THR A 460 -5.71 18.71 23.12
CA THR A 460 -4.41 19.10 22.54
C THR A 460 -4.59 20.17 21.47
N TRP A 461 -3.69 21.16 21.45
CA TRP A 461 -3.69 22.23 20.46
C TRP A 461 -2.27 22.53 19.98
N ASN A 462 -1.99 22.35 18.68
CA ASN A 462 -0.67 22.47 18.07
C ASN A 462 0.43 21.68 18.80
N GLY A 463 0.07 20.49 19.32
CA GLY A 463 0.97 19.64 20.12
C GLY A 463 1.11 20.03 21.59
N GLU A 464 0.54 21.18 22.02
CA GLU A 464 0.44 21.53 23.44
C GLU A 464 -0.72 20.77 24.09
N VAL A 465 -0.42 19.95 25.10
CA VAL A 465 -1.43 19.29 25.95
C VAL A 465 -1.98 20.30 26.95
N LEU A 466 -3.26 20.65 26.81
CA LEU A 466 -3.92 21.64 27.66
C LEU A 466 -4.73 21.00 28.78
N LYS A 467 -5.24 19.79 28.54
CA LYS A 467 -6.01 18.96 29.48
C LYS A 467 -5.80 17.50 29.09
N GLY A 468 -5.64 16.62 30.07
CA GLY A 468 -5.41 15.20 29.87
C GLY A 468 -4.66 14.61 31.08
N GLU A 469 -4.98 13.38 31.45
CA GLU A 469 -4.13 12.61 32.36
C GLU A 469 -2.84 12.27 31.60
N GLY A 470 -1.67 12.42 32.24
CA GLY A 470 -0.35 12.28 31.61
C GLY A 470 -0.05 10.88 31.05
N LEU A 471 -0.72 10.50 29.97
CA LEU A 471 -0.50 9.32 29.14
C LEU A 471 0.15 9.76 27.82
N MET A 472 1.30 10.44 27.89
CA MET A 472 2.09 10.75 26.70
C MET A 472 3.52 10.25 26.86
N ASP A 473 3.81 9.14 26.19
CA ASP A 473 5.15 8.87 25.62
C ASP A 473 5.10 7.98 24.36
N GLU A 474 3.95 7.46 23.90
CA GLU A 474 3.93 6.51 22.76
C GLU A 474 3.32 7.00 21.43
N PHE A 475 2.67 8.17 21.36
CA PHE A 475 1.96 8.59 20.13
C PHE A 475 2.62 9.71 19.30
N LEU A 476 3.79 10.23 19.71
CA LEU A 476 4.41 11.39 19.04
C LEU A 476 5.54 11.08 18.05
N ASP A 477 5.91 9.81 17.82
CA ASP A 477 7.15 9.46 17.10
C ASP A 477 7.00 8.71 15.75
N ASP A 478 5.81 8.66 15.13
CA ASP A 478 5.68 8.10 13.77
C ASP A 478 4.78 8.96 12.88
N ASN A 479 5.38 9.96 12.20
CA ASN A 479 5.09 10.37 10.81
C ASN A 479 6.07 11.43 10.30
#